data_AF-A0A9P1BVZ7-F1
#
_entry.id   AF-A0A9P1BVZ7-F1
#
_cell.length_a   1.000
_cell.length_b   1.000
_cell.length_c   1.000
_cell.angle_alpha   90.00
_cell.angle_beta   90.00
_cell.angle_gamma   90.00
#
_symmetry.space_group_name_H-M   'P 1'
#
loop_
_entity.id
_entity.type
_entity.pdbx_description
1 polymer ?
#
loop_
_entity_poly.entity_id
_entity_poly.type
_entity_poly.pdbx_seq_one_letter_code
_entity_poly.pdbx_strand_id
1 'polypeptide(L)'
;MWWIRFLWLPFAESSQQLSEAATCDGIFFATFNIQNYGVSKASKSAVLEALAVTIRRYDLVTIQEISQLPDDTGVCGLNTESAICDLQVAVNSEGRNFALQISPRIGDEQ
;
A
#
# COMPACT_ATOMS: atom_id res chain seq x y z
N MET A 1 22.12 -18.10 -67.78
CA MET A 1 20.80 -17.77 -67.17
C MET A 1 20.82 -18.32 -65.75
N TRP A 2 21.05 -17.45 -64.76
CA TRP A 2 21.24 -17.80 -63.34
C TRP A 2 19.90 -18.12 -62.68
N TRP A 3 19.82 -19.21 -61.93
CA TRP A 3 18.69 -19.53 -61.06
C TRP A 3 19.07 -19.23 -59.62
N ILE A 4 18.41 -18.24 -59.01
CA ILE A 4 18.56 -17.94 -57.57
C ILE A 4 17.63 -18.87 -56.80
N ARG A 5 18.21 -19.76 -55.98
CA ARG A 5 17.47 -20.50 -54.96
C ARG A 5 17.27 -19.60 -53.74
N PHE A 6 16.03 -19.16 -53.51
CA PHE A 6 15.64 -18.62 -52.22
C PHE A 6 15.54 -19.78 -51.21
N LEU A 7 16.52 -19.90 -50.33
CA LEU A 7 16.38 -20.72 -49.12
C LEU A 7 15.47 -19.97 -48.15
N TRP A 8 14.27 -20.49 -47.96
CA TRP A 8 13.36 -20.07 -46.89
C TRP A 8 13.84 -20.75 -45.60
N LEU A 9 14.49 -19.99 -44.73
CA LEU A 9 14.77 -20.43 -43.36
C LEU A 9 13.54 -20.09 -42.50
N PRO A 10 12.94 -21.06 -41.79
CA PRO A 10 11.93 -20.73 -40.80
C PRO A 10 12.60 -19.94 -39.69
N PHE A 11 12.08 -18.75 -39.45
CA PHE A 11 12.43 -17.95 -38.29
C PHE A 11 11.99 -18.75 -37.06
N ALA A 12 12.94 -19.31 -36.31
CA ALA A 12 12.64 -19.92 -35.02
C ALA A 12 12.35 -18.78 -34.05
N GLU A 13 11.08 -18.45 -33.86
CA GLU A 13 10.64 -17.63 -32.73
C GLU A 13 11.00 -18.38 -31.45
N SER A 14 12.07 -17.95 -30.77
CA SER A 14 12.28 -18.36 -29.39
C SER A 14 11.25 -17.63 -28.53
N SER A 15 10.15 -18.30 -28.20
CA SER A 15 9.25 -17.85 -27.16
C SER A 15 10.04 -17.85 -25.85
N GLN A 16 10.54 -16.69 -25.42
CA GLN A 16 11.08 -16.56 -24.07
C GLN A 16 9.90 -16.70 -23.10
N GLN A 17 9.77 -17.90 -22.53
CA GLN A 17 8.84 -18.19 -21.45
C GLN A 17 9.23 -17.30 -20.27
N LEU A 18 8.46 -16.23 -20.06
CA LEU A 18 8.58 -15.39 -18.87
C LEU A 18 8.33 -16.29 -17.67
N SER A 19 9.40 -16.57 -16.90
CA SER A 19 9.31 -17.23 -15.60
C SER A 19 8.25 -16.53 -14.77
N GLU A 20 7.25 -17.28 -14.28
CA GLU A 20 6.31 -16.77 -13.28
C GLU A 20 7.12 -16.16 -12.13
N ALA A 21 6.79 -14.91 -11.78
CA ALA A 21 7.39 -14.24 -10.64
C ALA A 21 7.15 -15.12 -9.40
N ALA A 22 8.18 -15.37 -8.61
CA ALA A 22 8.07 -16.18 -7.41
C ALA A 22 6.91 -15.66 -6.54
N THR A 23 5.88 -16.48 -6.38
CA THR A 23 4.81 -16.24 -5.44
C THR A 23 5.39 -16.46 -4.04
N CYS A 24 5.70 -15.37 -3.36
CA CYS A 24 6.06 -15.43 -1.95
C CYS A 24 4.79 -15.83 -1.16
N ASP A 25 4.63 -17.14 -0.89
CA ASP A 25 3.59 -17.69 -0.01
C ASP A 25 3.93 -17.41 1.46
N GLY A 26 3.78 -16.15 1.87
CA GLY A 26 4.08 -15.71 3.24
C GLY A 26 3.16 -14.60 3.73
N ILE A 27 3.21 -14.36 5.04
CA ILE A 27 2.55 -13.22 5.67
C ILE A 27 3.48 -12.01 5.54
N PHE A 28 2.99 -10.94 4.92
CA PHE A 28 3.75 -9.70 4.73
C PHE A 28 3.44 -8.70 5.84
N PHE A 29 4.47 -8.24 6.54
CA PHE A 29 4.35 -7.20 7.55
C PHE A 29 5.19 -5.97 7.18
N ALA A 30 4.71 -4.80 7.56
CA ALA A 30 5.43 -3.54 7.41
C ALA A 30 5.31 -2.65 8.64
N THR A 31 6.33 -1.81 8.82
CA THR A 31 6.28 -0.68 9.73
C THR A 31 6.61 0.59 8.97
N PHE A 32 5.76 1.59 9.10
CA PHE A 32 5.94 2.90 8.48
C PHE A 32 5.99 3.95 9.56
N ASN A 33 7.09 4.69 9.60
CA ASN A 33 7.09 5.98 10.26
C ASN A 33 6.66 7.02 9.21
N ILE A 34 5.45 7.58 9.36
CA ILE A 34 4.93 8.60 8.45
C ILE A 34 5.02 9.93 9.18
N GLN A 35 6.08 10.68 8.90
CA GLN A 35 6.40 11.92 9.60
C GLN A 35 5.18 12.83 9.80
N ASN A 36 4.84 13.21 11.03
CA ASN A 36 3.71 14.10 11.34
C ASN A 36 2.44 13.76 10.55
N TYR A 37 2.00 12.49 10.58
CA TYR A 37 0.76 12.10 9.90
C TYR A 37 -0.46 12.63 10.66
N GLY A 38 -1.30 13.40 9.98
CA GLY A 38 -2.50 14.02 10.55
C GLY A 38 -3.32 14.71 9.45
N VAL A 39 -4.34 15.50 9.83
CA VAL A 39 -5.31 16.13 8.91
C VAL A 39 -4.67 16.77 7.68
N SER A 40 -3.58 17.54 7.85
CA SER A 40 -2.92 18.25 6.75
C SER A 40 -2.31 17.32 5.69
N LYS A 41 -1.84 16.13 6.08
CA LYS A 41 -1.32 15.13 5.15
C LYS A 41 -2.45 14.28 4.57
N ALA A 42 -3.43 13.90 5.38
CA ALA A 42 -4.58 13.10 4.96
C ALA A 42 -5.47 13.85 3.94
N SER A 43 -5.58 15.18 4.04
CA SER A 43 -6.35 16.00 3.10
C SER A 43 -5.77 16.06 1.68
N LYS A 44 -4.54 15.58 1.48
CA LYS A 44 -3.90 15.51 0.16
C LYS A 44 -4.23 14.17 -0.49
N SER A 45 -5.17 14.16 -1.43
CA SER A 45 -5.63 12.93 -2.11
C SER A 45 -4.51 12.07 -2.67
N ALA A 46 -3.50 12.68 -3.30
CA ALA A 46 -2.34 11.96 -3.83
C ALA A 46 -1.51 11.24 -2.73
N VAL A 47 -1.42 11.82 -1.54
CA VAL A 47 -0.72 11.20 -0.39
C VAL A 47 -1.55 10.04 0.14
N LEU A 48 -2.86 10.26 0.33
CA LEU A 48 -3.77 9.23 0.83
C LEU A 48 -3.78 8.01 -0.11
N GLU A 49 -3.85 8.24 -1.42
CA GLU A 49 -3.85 7.19 -2.44
C GLU A 49 -2.51 6.43 -2.45
N ALA A 50 -1.38 7.14 -2.40
CA ALA A 50 -0.06 6.51 -2.37
C ALA A 50 0.12 5.63 -1.12
N LEU A 51 -0.37 6.09 0.03
CA LEU A 51 -0.36 5.30 1.27
C LEU A 51 -1.28 4.09 1.17
N ALA A 52 -2.49 4.25 0.64
CA ALA A 52 -3.45 3.16 0.50
C ALA A 52 -2.91 2.04 -0.41
N VAL A 53 -2.43 2.38 -1.60
CA VAL A 53 -1.79 1.43 -2.53
C VAL A 53 -0.60 0.73 -1.86
N THR A 54 0.20 1.47 -1.10
CA THR A 54 1.37 0.93 -0.40
C THR A 54 0.97 -0.07 0.69
N ILE A 55 -0.01 0.27 1.52
CA ILE A 55 -0.47 -0.53 2.68
C ILE A 55 -1.15 -1.81 2.23
N ARG A 56 -1.94 -1.77 1.13
CA ARG A 56 -2.64 -2.96 0.60
C ARG A 56 -1.69 -4.13 0.25
N ARG A 57 -0.40 -3.88 0.08
CA ARG A 57 0.63 -4.91 -0.19
C ARG A 57 0.93 -5.81 1.03
N TYR A 58 0.48 -5.46 2.22
CA TYR A 58 0.84 -6.14 3.47
C TYR A 58 -0.38 -6.69 4.18
N ASP A 59 -0.20 -7.74 4.98
CA ASP A 59 -1.25 -8.35 5.81
C ASP A 59 -1.33 -7.70 7.19
N LEU A 60 -0.20 -7.20 7.70
CA LEU A 60 -0.10 -6.49 8.97
C LEU A 60 0.74 -5.22 8.77
N VAL A 61 0.20 -4.07 9.18
CA VAL A 61 0.92 -2.80 9.10
C VAL A 61 0.89 -2.09 10.45
N THR A 62 2.04 -1.56 10.84
CA THR A 62 2.15 -0.60 11.95
C THR A 62 2.52 0.77 11.40
N ILE A 63 1.87 1.82 11.91
CA ILE A 63 2.12 3.20 11.49
C ILE A 63 2.50 4.02 12.73
N GLN A 64 3.55 4.83 12.62
CA GLN A 64 4.11 5.66 13.70
C GLN A 64 4.14 7.15 13.28
N GLU A 65 4.39 8.02 14.25
CA GLU A 65 4.37 9.49 14.11
C GLU A 65 2.99 10.06 13.70
N ILE A 66 1.95 9.47 14.27
CA ILE A 66 0.61 10.04 14.20
C ILE A 66 0.57 11.29 15.10
N SER A 67 0.05 12.40 14.57
CA SER A 67 0.27 13.75 15.11
C SER A 67 -1.01 14.53 15.41
N GLN A 68 -2.15 14.09 14.89
CA GLN A 68 -3.41 14.75 15.21
C GLN A 68 -3.85 14.33 16.63
N LEU A 69 -4.72 15.11 17.26
CA LEU A 69 -5.31 14.72 18.53
C LEU A 69 -6.60 13.96 18.23
N PRO A 70 -6.88 12.85 18.95
CA PRO A 70 -8.19 12.22 18.88
C PRO A 70 -9.25 13.28 19.17
N ASP A 71 -10.29 13.36 18.35
CA ASP A 71 -11.50 14.03 18.77
C ASP A 71 -12.35 12.99 19.51
N ASP A 72 -12.98 13.38 20.62
CA ASP A 72 -13.76 12.46 21.47
C ASP A 72 -15.03 11.92 20.77
N THR A 73 -15.11 12.03 19.43
CA THR A 73 -16.25 11.62 18.62
C THR A 73 -16.26 10.12 18.35
N GLY A 74 -15.10 9.45 18.41
CA GLY A 74 -14.98 7.99 18.35
C GLY A 74 -15.47 7.34 17.05
N VAL A 75 -15.58 8.10 15.96
CA VAL A 75 -16.21 7.63 14.70
C VAL A 75 -15.56 6.36 14.14
N CYS A 76 -14.26 6.16 14.38
CA CYS A 76 -13.52 4.98 13.94
C CYS A 76 -12.86 4.23 15.10
N GLY A 77 -13.42 4.36 16.32
CA GLY A 77 -12.92 3.70 17.52
C GLY A 77 -12.28 4.65 18.54
N LEU A 78 -11.94 4.09 19.70
CA LEU A 78 -11.28 4.81 20.79
C LEU A 78 -9.86 5.20 20.40
N ASN A 79 -9.44 6.43 20.75
CA ASN A 79 -8.15 7.03 20.40
C ASN A 79 -7.93 7.23 18.89
N THR A 80 -8.97 7.10 18.06
CA THR A 80 -8.82 7.24 16.61
C THR A 80 -8.92 8.70 16.16
N GLU A 81 -8.04 9.07 15.23
CA GLU A 81 -7.99 10.39 14.60
C GLU A 81 -8.63 10.36 13.21
N SER A 82 -9.18 11.48 12.75
CA SER A 82 -9.84 11.56 11.43
C SER A 82 -8.89 11.20 10.28
N ALA A 83 -7.59 11.54 10.39
CA ALA A 83 -6.60 11.15 9.38
C ALA A 83 -6.44 9.61 9.25
N ILE A 84 -6.52 8.88 10.36
CA ILE A 84 -6.45 7.41 10.34
C ILE A 84 -7.77 6.80 9.84
N CYS A 85 -8.90 7.42 10.17
CA CYS A 85 -10.20 7.06 9.58
C CYS A 85 -10.16 7.13 8.05
N ASP A 86 -9.75 8.28 7.52
CA ASP A 86 -9.69 8.51 6.07
C ASP A 86 -8.76 7.51 5.39
N LEU A 87 -7.63 7.19 6.03
CA LEU A 87 -6.70 6.17 5.54
C LEU A 87 -7.30 4.77 5.57
N GLN A 88 -8.00 4.40 6.64
CA GLN A 88 -8.64 3.08 6.73
C GLN A 88 -9.72 2.92 5.65
N VAL A 89 -10.54 3.95 5.45
CA VAL A 89 -11.55 3.96 4.37
C VAL A 89 -10.88 3.82 3.01
N ALA A 90 -9.82 4.59 2.76
CA ALA A 90 -9.07 4.51 1.51
C ALA A 90 -8.44 3.12 1.31
N VAL A 91 -7.77 2.55 2.31
CA VAL A 91 -7.17 1.21 2.21
C VAL A 91 -8.26 0.15 1.93
N ASN A 92 -9.40 0.26 2.60
CA ASN A 92 -10.48 -0.74 2.53
C ASN A 92 -11.34 -0.66 1.26
N SER A 93 -11.18 0.38 0.43
CA SER A 93 -12.01 0.57 -0.77
C SER A 93 -11.73 -0.43 -1.90
N GLU A 94 -10.56 -1.10 -1.90
CA GLU A 94 -10.12 -1.97 -3.01
C GLU A 94 -9.79 -3.40 -2.56
N GLY A 95 -10.78 -4.09 -2.00
CA GLY A 95 -10.77 -5.55 -1.86
C GLY A 95 -9.92 -6.13 -0.73
N ARG A 96 -9.10 -5.33 -0.04
CA ARG A 96 -8.49 -5.70 1.25
C ARG A 96 -9.24 -5.00 2.38
N ASN A 97 -9.46 -5.68 3.50
CA ASN A 97 -10.12 -5.10 4.66
C ASN A 97 -9.23 -5.24 5.88
N PHE A 98 -8.87 -4.12 6.50
CA PHE A 98 -8.08 -4.07 7.71
C PHE A 98 -8.95 -3.74 8.92
N ALA A 99 -8.77 -4.54 9.97
CA ALA A 99 -9.14 -4.14 11.32
C ALA A 99 -8.12 -3.11 11.84
N LEU A 100 -8.58 -2.17 12.64
CA LEU A 100 -7.77 -1.07 13.16
C LEU A 100 -7.68 -1.17 14.68
N GLN A 101 -6.46 -1.02 15.20
CA GLN A 101 -6.17 -0.90 16.63
C GLN A 101 -5.19 0.26 16.84
N ILE A 102 -5.53 1.16 17.76
CA ILE A 102 -4.77 2.38 18.02
C ILE A 102 -4.52 2.52 19.52
N SER A 103 -3.31 2.91 19.90
CA SER A 103 -2.97 3.24 21.28
C SER A 103 -3.46 4.64 21.65
N PRO A 104 -3.61 4.97 22.94
CA PRO A 104 -3.60 6.37 23.36
C PRO A 104 -2.37 7.09 22.81
N ARG A 105 -2.43 8.42 22.78
CA ARG A 105 -1.26 9.24 22.46
C ARG A 105 -0.15 8.97 23.49
N ILE A 106 1.08 8.82 22.98
CA ILE A 106 2.26 8.53 23.80
C ILE A 106 3.30 9.63 23.55
N GLY A 107 3.89 10.17 24.61
CA GLY A 107 5.02 11.12 24.52
C GLY A 107 4.67 12.59 24.78
N ASP A 108 3.61 12.88 25.53
CA ASP A 108 3.23 14.25 25.91
C ASP A 108 4.03 14.82 27.11
N GLU A 109 5.07 14.10 27.53
CA GLU A 109 6.01 14.55 28.55
C GLU A 109 7.17 15.33 27.90
N GLN A 110 6.91 16.56 27.44
CA GLN A 110 7.90 17.64 27.30
C GLN A 110 7.28 19.00 27.58
#